data_AF-A0A517NKW4-F1
#
_entry.id   AF-A0A517NKW4-F1
#
_cell.length_a   1.000
_cell.length_b   1.000
_cell.length_c   1.000
_cell.angle_alpha   90.00
_cell.angle_beta   90.00
_cell.angle_gamma   90.00
#
_symmetry.space_group_name_H-M   'P 1'
#
loop_
_entity.id
_entity.type
_entity.pdbx_description
1 polymer ?
#
loop_
_entity_poly.entity_id
_entity_poly.type
_entity_poly.pdbx_seq_one_letter_code
_entity_poly.pdbx_strand_id
1 'polypeptide(L)'
;MTSVPKSEFNEEFVEMMRSRMLVSFHKYGPIRDAYPHKVDAIASLQTRLREYERTGNTEFLIDAANFAMIEFMCPSHDQSHFRATDANASPGRNWHMGGRPNQRPNS
;
A
#
# COMPACT_ATOMS: atom_id res chain seq x y z
N MET A 1 -16.71 -15.31 -11.06
CA MET A 1 -15.51 -14.59 -10.61
C MET A 1 -15.21 -13.51 -11.63
N THR A 2 -15.25 -12.25 -11.24
CA THR A 2 -14.97 -11.11 -12.14
C THR A 2 -13.46 -10.96 -12.26
N SER A 3 -12.89 -11.18 -13.44
CA SER A 3 -11.45 -10.96 -13.65
C SER A 3 -11.20 -9.46 -13.82
N VAL A 4 -10.26 -8.91 -13.05
CA VAL A 4 -9.80 -7.53 -13.24
C VAL A 4 -9.02 -7.46 -14.57
N PRO A 5 -9.23 -6.43 -15.42
CA PRO A 5 -8.46 -6.31 -16.65
C PRO A 5 -6.96 -6.19 -16.35
N LYS A 6 -6.12 -6.84 -17.18
CA LYS A 6 -4.66 -6.85 -17.00
C LYS A 6 -4.02 -5.45 -17.08
N SER A 7 -4.69 -4.49 -17.71
CA SER A 7 -4.25 -3.09 -17.74
C SER A 7 -4.41 -2.40 -16.38
N GLU A 8 -5.34 -2.87 -15.56
CA GLU A 8 -5.73 -2.22 -14.30
C GLU A 8 -5.13 -2.92 -13.08
N PHE A 9 -4.61 -4.14 -13.23
CA PHE A 9 -3.98 -4.90 -12.14
C PHE A 9 -2.69 -5.56 -12.59
N ASN A 10 -1.64 -5.32 -11.82
CA ASN A 10 -0.31 -5.82 -12.11
C ASN A 10 0.02 -7.01 -11.19
N GLU A 11 -0.08 -8.23 -11.73
CA GLU A 11 0.23 -9.47 -11.00
C GLU A 11 1.72 -9.57 -10.63
N GLU A 12 2.62 -9.04 -11.46
CA GLU A 12 4.06 -9.03 -11.19
C GLU A 12 4.39 -8.20 -9.94
N PHE A 13 3.69 -7.08 -9.73
CA PHE A 13 3.80 -6.28 -8.53
C PHE A 13 3.48 -7.09 -7.27
N VAL A 14 2.39 -7.87 -7.30
CA VAL A 14 1.98 -8.71 -6.16
C VAL A 14 2.96 -9.86 -5.92
N GLU A 15 3.50 -10.46 -6.99
CA GLU A 15 4.49 -11.52 -6.85
C GLU A 15 5.80 -11.00 -6.26
N MET A 16 6.21 -9.79 -6.64
CA MET A 16 7.35 -9.11 -6.04
C MET A 16 7.12 -8.75 -4.56
N MET A 17 5.89 -8.40 -4.17
CA MET A 17 5.53 -8.23 -2.75
C MET A 17 5.74 -9.53 -1.98
N ARG A 18 5.18 -10.65 -2.48
CA ARG A 18 5.31 -11.99 -1.85
C ARG A 18 6.77 -12.41 -1.69
N SER A 19 7.56 -12.27 -2.76
CA SER A 19 8.98 -12.63 -2.76
C SER A 19 9.77 -11.88 -1.68
N ARG A 20 9.51 -10.57 -1.52
CA ARG A 20 10.16 -9.74 -0.49
C ARG A 20 9.70 -10.08 0.93
N MET A 21 8.42 -10.43 1.11
CA MET A 21 7.92 -10.89 2.41
C MET A 21 8.54 -12.23 2.82
N LEU A 22 8.76 -13.14 1.86
CA LEU A 22 9.47 -14.39 2.12
C LEU A 22 10.92 -14.16 2.56
N VAL A 23 11.66 -13.30 1.85
CA VAL A 23 13.03 -12.91 2.23
C VAL A 23 13.04 -12.28 3.63
N SER A 24 12.08 -11.40 3.92
CA SER A 24 11.97 -10.73 5.22
C SER A 24 11.67 -11.74 6.35
N PHE A 25 10.81 -12.72 6.10
CA PHE A 25 10.53 -13.79 7.05
C PHE A 25 11.78 -14.59 7.40
N HIS A 26 12.58 -14.96 6.40
CA HIS A 26 13.83 -15.69 6.66
C HIS A 26 14.89 -14.84 7.37
N LYS A 27 14.91 -13.51 7.14
CA LYS A 27 15.91 -12.61 7.72
C LYS A 27 15.56 -12.16 9.14
N TYR A 28 14.30 -11.89 9.42
CA TYR A 28 13.86 -11.24 10.66
C TYR A 28 12.85 -12.06 11.45
N GLY A 29 12.35 -13.16 10.90
CA GLY A 29 11.34 -14.01 11.52
C GLY A 29 9.90 -13.54 11.26
N PRO A 30 8.93 -14.08 12.03
CA PRO A 30 7.52 -13.72 11.93
C PRO A 30 7.25 -12.22 12.16
N ILE A 31 6.37 -11.63 11.36
CA ILE A 31 5.95 -10.22 11.49
C ILE A 31 5.43 -9.89 12.89
N ARG A 32 4.64 -10.79 13.48
CA ARG A 32 4.01 -10.59 14.81
C ARG A 32 5.02 -10.43 15.95
N ASP A 33 6.26 -10.86 15.76
CA ASP A 33 7.30 -10.74 16.79
C ASP A 33 7.94 -9.34 16.81
N ALA A 34 7.72 -8.57 15.74
CA ALA A 34 8.28 -7.24 15.54
C ALA A 34 7.22 -6.13 15.55
N TYR A 35 6.03 -6.35 15.00
CA TYR A 35 5.01 -5.32 14.83
C TYR A 35 3.83 -5.52 15.80
N PRO A 36 3.19 -4.44 16.29
CA PRO A 36 3.55 -3.03 16.06
C PRO A 36 4.63 -2.49 17.02
N HIS A 37 5.12 -3.32 17.97
CA HIS A 37 5.85 -2.81 19.14
C HIS A 37 7.33 -2.44 18.91
N LYS A 38 8.04 -3.17 18.04
CA LYS A 38 9.47 -2.96 17.76
C LYS A 38 9.71 -2.15 16.49
N VAL A 39 8.78 -2.20 15.54
CA VAL A 39 8.90 -1.51 14.25
C VAL A 39 7.59 -0.81 13.94
N ASP A 40 7.71 0.45 13.55
CA ASP A 40 6.61 1.29 13.10
C ASP A 40 6.42 1.11 11.57
N ALA A 41 5.33 0.43 11.19
CA ALA A 41 5.01 0.16 9.80
C ALA A 41 4.61 1.44 9.05
N ILE A 42 3.89 2.36 9.69
CA ILE A 42 3.44 3.61 9.07
C ILE A 42 4.63 4.52 8.77
N ALA A 43 5.52 4.72 9.74
CA ALA A 43 6.73 5.52 9.53
C ALA A 43 7.64 4.90 8.46
N SER A 44 7.73 3.57 8.43
CA SER A 44 8.49 2.83 7.41
C SER A 44 7.90 3.00 6.01
N LEU A 45 6.57 2.92 5.88
CA LEU A 45 5.83 3.18 4.63
C LEU A 45 6.12 4.59 4.12
N GLN A 46 5.95 5.61 4.96
CA GLN A 46 6.17 7.00 4.58
C GLN A 46 7.61 7.24 4.11
N THR A 47 8.59 6.58 4.74
CA THR A 47 9.99 6.66 4.33
C THR A 47 10.20 6.12 2.91
N ARG A 48 9.57 4.99 2.56
CA ARG A 48 9.66 4.43 1.21
C ARG A 48 9.05 5.35 0.17
N LEU A 49 7.90 5.98 0.46
CA LEU A 49 7.30 6.94 -0.47
C LEU A 49 8.22 8.14 -0.73
N ARG A 50 8.86 8.69 0.31
CA ARG A 50 9.86 9.78 0.13
C ARG A 50 11.07 9.34 -0.69
N GLU A 51 11.57 8.12 -0.46
CA GLU A 51 12.70 7.59 -1.24
C GLU A 51 12.32 7.34 -2.70
N TYR A 52 11.09 6.89 -2.97
CA TYR A 52 10.56 6.78 -4.32
C TYR A 52 10.50 8.15 -5.01
N GLU A 53 9.92 9.16 -4.35
CA GLU A 53 9.87 10.53 -4.87
C GLU A 53 11.26 11.08 -5.21
N ARG A 54 12.26 10.75 -4.37
CA ARG A 54 13.65 11.21 -4.56
C ARG A 54 14.38 10.50 -5.70
N THR A 55 14.15 9.19 -5.88
CA THR A 55 15.02 8.34 -6.72
C THR A 55 14.34 7.79 -7.96
N GLY A 56 13.01 7.72 -7.97
CA GLY A 56 12.22 7.02 -8.98
C GLY A 56 12.33 5.49 -8.93
N ASN A 57 13.03 4.90 -7.95
CA ASN A 57 13.17 3.44 -7.86
C ASN A 57 11.86 2.79 -7.39
N THR A 58 11.19 2.07 -8.29
CA THR A 58 9.89 1.42 -8.06
C THR A 58 9.94 0.31 -7.01
N GLU A 59 11.12 -0.19 -6.63
CA GLU A 59 11.27 -1.08 -5.47
C GLU A 59 10.67 -0.48 -4.20
N PHE A 60 10.84 0.83 -4.00
CA PHE A 60 10.28 1.51 -2.84
C PHE A 60 8.75 1.51 -2.84
N LEU A 61 8.09 1.46 -4.00
CA LEU A 61 6.62 1.31 -4.06
C LEU A 61 6.19 -0.09 -3.61
N ILE A 62 6.94 -1.12 -3.97
CA ILE A 62 6.68 -2.51 -3.57
C ILE A 62 6.85 -2.62 -2.05
N ASP A 63 7.93 -2.06 -1.50
CA ASP A 63 8.17 -2.04 -0.06
C ASP A 63 7.09 -1.23 0.68
N ALA A 64 6.66 -0.08 0.14
CA ALA A 64 5.57 0.71 0.72
C ALA A 64 4.27 -0.09 0.80
N ALA A 65 3.92 -0.84 -0.25
CA ALA A 65 2.76 -1.73 -0.24
C ALA A 65 2.89 -2.87 0.78
N ASN A 66 4.09 -3.43 0.95
CA ASN A 66 4.35 -4.43 1.99
C ASN A 66 4.18 -3.86 3.40
N PHE A 67 4.66 -2.64 3.67
CA PHE A 67 4.42 -1.99 4.97
C PHE A 67 2.94 -1.66 5.21
N ALA A 68 2.21 -1.26 4.15
CA ALA A 68 0.77 -1.07 4.25
C ALA A 68 0.05 -2.38 4.61
N MET A 69 0.46 -3.49 3.99
CA MET A 69 -0.05 -4.83 4.32
C MET A 69 0.30 -5.23 5.76
N ILE A 70 1.51 -4.96 6.22
CA ILE A 70 1.93 -5.24 7.60
C ILE A 70 1.08 -4.45 8.61
N GLU A 71 0.87 -3.15 8.39
CA GLU A 71 0.00 -2.32 9.23
C GLU A 71 -1.45 -2.84 9.21
N PHE A 72 -1.95 -3.32 8.07
CA PHE A 72 -3.26 -3.96 8.01
C PHE A 72 -3.34 -5.25 8.85
N MET A 73 -2.27 -6.05 8.87
CA MET A 73 -2.20 -7.32 9.62
C MET A 73 -1.92 -7.14 11.12
N CYS A 74 -1.15 -6.13 11.48
CA CYS A 74 -0.66 -5.86 12.83
C CYS A 74 -0.78 -4.35 13.12
N PRO A 75 -2.02 -3.83 13.21
CA PRO A 75 -2.25 -2.40 13.27
C PRO A 75 -1.63 -1.78 14.52
N SER A 76 -0.94 -0.66 14.33
CA SER A 76 -0.44 0.20 15.39
C SER A 76 -1.49 1.23 15.84
N HIS A 77 -2.50 1.50 15.00
CA HIS A 77 -3.57 2.45 15.31
C HIS A 77 -4.68 1.82 16.18
N ASP A 78 -4.92 2.36 17.37
CA ASP A 78 -5.90 1.83 18.35
C ASP A 78 -7.33 1.69 17.80
N GLN A 79 -7.73 2.58 16.89
CA GLN A 79 -9.05 2.55 16.24
C GLN A 79 -9.05 1.86 14.87
N SER A 80 -8.03 1.06 14.55
CA SER A 80 -7.96 0.37 13.25
C SER A 80 -9.19 -0.51 13.05
N HIS A 81 -9.92 -0.25 11.97
CA HIS A 81 -11.08 -1.04 11.56
C HIS A 81 -11.28 -0.91 10.06
N PHE A 82 -11.83 -1.96 9.44
CA PHE A 82 -12.31 -1.88 8.07
C PHE A 82 -13.78 -1.48 8.07
N ARG A 83 -14.10 -0.36 7.42
CA ARG A 83 -15.47 0.03 7.08
C ARG A 83 -15.52 0.29 5.58
N ALA A 84 -16.36 -0.46 4.87
CA ALA A 84 -16.66 -0.15 3.48
C ALA A 84 -17.26 1.26 3.42
N THR A 85 -16.51 2.20 2.85
CA THR A 85 -16.96 3.58 2.66
C THR A 85 -17.57 3.71 1.28
N ASP A 86 -18.72 4.38 1.20
CA ASP A 86 -19.29 4.79 -0.07
C ASP A 86 -18.47 5.95 -0.66
N ALA A 87 -18.77 6.32 -1.92
CA ALA A 87 -18.05 7.38 -2.62
C ALA A 87 -18.08 8.74 -1.89
N ASN A 88 -19.01 8.96 -0.96
CA ASN A 88 -19.16 10.20 -0.20
C ASN A 88 -18.20 10.29 1.00
N ALA A 89 -17.72 9.14 1.51
CA ALA A 89 -16.80 9.09 2.64
C ALA A 89 -15.32 8.96 2.24
N SER A 90 -15.01 8.87 0.94
CA SER A 90 -13.64 8.84 0.43
C SER A 90 -13.08 10.26 0.27
N PRO A 91 -11.82 10.53 0.69
CA PRO A 91 -11.19 11.86 0.53
C PRO A 91 -10.95 12.28 -0.94
N GLY A 92 -11.37 11.46 -1.91
CA GLY A 92 -11.23 11.76 -3.33
C GLY A 92 -9.81 11.52 -3.86
N ARG A 93 -9.55 11.99 -5.08
CA ARG A 93 -8.25 11.89 -5.75
C ARG A 93 -7.61 13.27 -5.83
N ASN A 94 -6.34 13.37 -5.49
CA ASN A 94 -5.56 14.59 -5.74
C ASN A 94 -5.23 14.67 -7.24
N TRP A 95 -5.74 15.71 -7.91
CA TRP A 95 -5.45 15.95 -9.33
C TRP A 95 -4.22 16.86 -9.47
N HIS A 96 -3.29 16.49 -10.35
CA HIS A 96 -2.28 17.43 -10.80
C HIS A 96 -2.95 18.58 -11.56
N MET A 97 -2.55 19.83 -11.27
CA MET A 97 -3.01 21.03 -12.00
C MET A 97 -2.72 20.84 -13.49
N GLY A 98 -3.74 20.51 -14.28
CA GLY A 98 -3.62 20.22 -15.73
C GLY A 98 -4.40 19.00 -16.22
N GLY A 99 -4.88 18.13 -15.32
CA GLY A 99 -5.83 17.07 -15.70
C GLY A 99 -7.18 17.70 -16.07
N ARG A 100 -7.56 17.73 -17.36
CA ARG A 100 -8.88 18.22 -17.77
C ARG A 100 -9.95 17.43 -16.99
N PRO A 101 -10.89 18.09 -16.29
CA PRO A 101 -11.97 17.40 -15.61
C PRO A 101 -12.95 16.89 -16.66
N ASN A 102 -12.70 15.70 -17.21
CA ASN A 102 -13.69 15.07 -18.07
C ASN A 102 -14.70 14.37 -17.17
N GLN A 103 -15.81 15.07 -16.96
CA GLN A 103 -17.00 14.60 -16.27
C GLN A 103 -17.41 13.24 -16.83
N ARG A 104 -17.34 12.21 -15.99
CA ARG A 104 -18.25 11.07 -16.10
C ARG A 104 -18.95 10.97 -14.76
N PRO A 105 -20.27 11.23 -14.67
CA PRO A 105 -21.00 10.91 -13.46
C PRO A 105 -20.87 9.40 -13.24
N ASN A 106 -20.54 9.01 -12.00
CA ASN A 106 -20.53 7.60 -11.61
C ASN A 106 -21.89 7.00 -12.00
N SER A 107 -21.84 5.95 -12.83
CA SER A 107 -22.95 5.04 -13.12
C SER A 107 -22.88 3.86 -12.17
#